data_AF-A0A959Y085-F1
#
_entry.id   AF-A0A959Y085-F1
#
_cell.length_a   1.000
_cell.length_b   1.000
_cell.length_c   1.000
_cell.angle_alpha   90.00
_cell.angle_beta   90.00
_cell.angle_gamma   90.00
#
_symmetry.space_group_name_H-M   'P 1'
#
loop_
_entity.id
_entity.type
_entity.pdbx_description
1 polymer ?
#
loop_
_entity_poly.entity_id
_entity_poly.type
_entity_poly.pdbx_seq_one_letter_code
_entity_poly.pdbx_strand_id
1 'polypeptide(L)'
;MAILIARFVLKATTNKQKGEPYECGIPTQGKTWIQLNVGYYLFALIFLIFDVELVFLYPWAVVAKSVGWLALVEIVIFFFILFIGFLYAHKKGALKWM
;
A
#
# COMPACT_ATOMS: atom_id res chain seq x y z
N MET A 1 -4.94 12.21 22.06
CA MET A 1 -5.12 12.55 23.49
C MET A 1 -4.62 11.45 24.43
N ALA A 2 -4.99 10.18 24.23
CA ALA A 2 -4.58 9.06 25.09
C ALA A 2 -3.05 8.88 25.28
N ILE A 3 -2.25 9.00 24.21
CA ILE A 3 -0.77 8.87 24.29
C ILE A 3 -0.15 10.00 25.14
N LEU A 4 -0.73 11.20 25.11
CA LEU A 4 -0.25 12.34 25.91
C LEU A 4 -0.53 12.15 27.40
N ILE A 5 -1.73 11.68 27.74
CA ILE A 5 -2.11 11.34 29.13
C ILE A 5 -1.23 10.20 29.65
N ALA A 6 -1.02 9.15 28.83
CA ALA A 6 -0.19 8.02 29.19
C ALA A 6 1.27 8.43 29.47
N ARG A 7 1.86 9.32 28.67
CA ARG A 7 3.21 9.85 28.92
C ARG A 7 3.34 10.67 30.19
N PHE A 8 2.25 11.31 30.65
CA PHE A 8 2.26 12.14 31.84
C PHE A 8 2.04 11.33 33.13
N VAL A 9 1.19 10.30 33.06
CA VAL A 9 0.84 9.45 34.22
C VAL A 9 1.83 8.29 34.41
N LEU A 10 2.38 7.74 33.33
CA LEU A 10 3.31 6.61 33.41
C LEU A 10 4.75 7.09 33.65
N LYS A 11 5.43 6.45 34.60
CA LYS A 11 6.87 6.66 34.80
C LYS A 11 7.66 5.99 33.67
N ALA A 12 8.15 6.79 32.72
CA ALA A 12 9.11 6.32 31.74
C ALA A 12 10.38 5.83 32.44
N THR A 13 10.80 4.59 32.16
CA THR A 13 12.01 3.99 32.74
C THR A 13 12.99 3.67 31.62
N THR A 14 14.19 4.22 31.73
CA THR A 14 15.28 4.01 30.77
C THR A 14 16.25 2.97 31.32
N ASN A 15 16.55 1.94 30.52
CA ASN A 15 17.63 0.98 30.74
C ASN A 15 18.29 0.75 29.37
N LYS A 16 19.60 0.51 29.33
CA LYS A 16 20.34 0.20 28.08
C LYS A 16 19.68 -0.94 27.31
N GLN A 17 19.28 -2.00 28.00
CA GLN A 17 18.60 -3.16 27.41
C GLN A 17 17.24 -2.83 26.79
N LYS A 18 16.53 -1.78 27.24
CA LYS A 18 15.24 -1.38 26.65
C LYS A 18 15.39 -0.70 25.29
N GLY A 19 16.59 -0.20 24.98
CA GLY A 19 16.90 0.42 23.70
C GLY A 19 17.47 -0.57 22.66
N GLU A 20 17.68 -1.82 23.05
CA GLU A 20 18.23 -2.86 22.18
C GLU A 20 17.11 -3.57 21.41
N PRO A 21 17.34 -4.00 20.16
CA PRO A 21 16.39 -4.83 19.42
C PRO A 21 16.12 -6.15 20.15
N TYR A 22 14.87 -6.62 20.08
CA TYR A 22 14.49 -7.89 20.69
C TYR A 22 15.03 -9.06 19.86
N GLU A 23 15.91 -9.85 20.47
CA GLU A 23 16.53 -11.05 19.90
C GLU A 23 16.42 -12.24 20.87
N CYS A 24 15.32 -12.38 21.62
CA CYS A 24 15.11 -13.48 22.57
C CYS A 24 16.24 -13.67 23.62
N GLY A 25 16.99 -12.59 23.95
CA GLY A 25 18.05 -12.61 24.96
C GLY A 25 19.46 -12.92 24.44
N ILE A 26 19.64 -13.10 23.13
CA ILE A 26 20.96 -13.16 22.49
C ILE A 26 21.36 -11.80 21.93
N PRO A 27 22.66 -11.46 21.86
CA PRO A 27 23.09 -10.24 21.18
C PRO A 27 22.71 -10.30 19.70
N THR A 28 22.32 -9.17 19.12
CA THR A 28 22.07 -9.05 17.68
C THR A 28 23.34 -9.43 16.89
N GLN A 29 23.24 -10.46 16.05
CA GLN A 29 24.36 -10.94 15.24
C GLN A 29 23.97 -10.91 13.77
N GLY A 30 24.84 -10.38 12.91
CA GLY A 30 24.66 -10.39 11.46
C GLY A 30 24.54 -9.01 10.82
N LYS A 31 24.35 -9.00 9.50
CA LYS A 31 24.17 -7.76 8.72
C LYS A 31 22.71 -7.32 8.81
N THR A 32 22.49 -6.04 9.10
CA THR A 32 21.15 -5.42 9.09
C THR A 32 20.52 -5.39 7.69
N TRP A 33 21.34 -5.48 6.65
CA TRP A 33 20.91 -5.45 5.26
C TRP A 33 20.49 -6.85 4.80
N ILE A 34 19.19 -7.09 4.77
CA ILE A 34 18.58 -8.29 4.20
C ILE A 34 18.11 -8.03 2.76
N GLN A 35 18.18 -9.05 1.91
CA GLN A 35 17.59 -9.00 0.58
C GLN A 35 16.06 -9.09 0.71
N LEU A 36 15.39 -7.96 0.53
CA LEU A 36 13.94 -7.94 0.42
C LEU A 36 13.52 -8.52 -0.94
N ASN A 37 12.47 -9.33 -0.95
CA ASN A 37 11.94 -9.91 -2.17
C ASN A 37 11.42 -8.79 -3.11
N VAL A 38 11.79 -8.86 -4.39
CA VAL A 38 11.34 -7.92 -5.44
C VAL A 38 9.81 -7.89 -5.56
N GLY A 39 9.12 -8.95 -5.17
CA GLY A 39 7.67 -9.01 -5.11
C GLY A 39 7.03 -7.82 -4.39
N TYR A 40 7.59 -7.38 -3.25
CA TYR A 40 7.05 -6.23 -2.50
C TYR A 40 7.03 -4.94 -3.34
N TYR A 41 8.07 -4.72 -4.14
CA TYR A 41 8.14 -3.57 -5.04
C TYR A 41 7.11 -3.65 -6.16
N LEU A 42 6.95 -4.84 -6.76
CA LEU A 42 5.96 -5.05 -7.83
C LEU A 42 4.53 -4.82 -7.34
N PHE A 43 4.19 -5.32 -6.15
CA PHE A 43 2.89 -5.07 -5.53
C PHE A 43 2.66 -3.57 -5.26
N ALA A 44 3.66 -2.87 -4.71
CA ALA A 44 3.55 -1.44 -4.45
C ALA A 44 3.37 -0.63 -5.74
N LEU A 45 4.09 -0.98 -6.82
CA LEU A 45 3.98 -0.31 -8.11
C LEU A 45 2.59 -0.53 -8.74
N ILE A 46 2.10 -1.76 -8.74
CA ILE A 46 0.76 -2.09 -9.27
C ILE A 46 -0.31 -1.35 -8.47
N PHE A 47 -0.23 -1.38 -7.14
CA PHE A 47 -1.13 -0.65 -6.26
C PHE A 47 -1.14 0.85 -6.56
N LEU A 48 0.03 1.47 -6.73
CA LEU A 48 0.16 2.89 -7.05
C LEU A 48 -0.49 3.24 -8.39
N ILE A 49 -0.30 2.42 -9.42
CA ILE A 49 -0.93 2.63 -10.73
C ILE A 49 -2.46 2.56 -10.60
N PHE A 50 -2.98 1.52 -9.94
CA PHE A 50 -4.42 1.39 -9.70
C PHE A 50 -5.00 2.54 -8.87
N ASP A 51 -4.28 3.03 -7.86
CA ASP A 51 -4.72 4.15 -7.03
C ASP A 51 -4.82 5.45 -7.85
N VAL A 52 -3.82 5.72 -8.71
CA VAL A 52 -3.88 6.85 -9.66
C VAL A 52 -5.04 6.71 -10.63
N GLU A 53 -5.35 5.51 -11.09
CA GLU A 53 -6.52 5.24 -11.94
C GLU A 53 -7.85 5.51 -11.21
N LEU A 54 -7.94 5.20 -9.91
CA LEU A 54 -9.08 5.56 -9.07
C LEU A 54 -9.23 7.08 -8.90
N VAL A 55 -8.13 7.84 -8.84
CA VAL A 55 -8.19 9.30 -8.79
C VAL A 55 -8.93 9.86 -10.02
N PHE A 56 -8.75 9.28 -11.20
CA PHE A 56 -9.48 9.69 -12.41
C PHE A 56 -10.97 9.34 -12.40
N LEU A 57 -11.36 8.34 -11.62
CA LEU A 57 -12.77 7.96 -11.46
C LEU A 57 -13.57 8.98 -10.64
N TYR A 58 -12.93 9.74 -9.75
CA TYR A 58 -13.63 10.71 -8.89
C TYR A 58 -14.28 11.86 -9.67
N PRO A 59 -13.57 12.63 -10.54
CA PRO A 59 -14.21 13.69 -11.31
C PRO A 59 -15.34 13.17 -12.19
N TRP A 60 -15.14 12.00 -12.82
CA TRP A 60 -16.18 11.35 -13.61
C TRP A 60 -17.42 11.07 -12.77
N ALA A 61 -17.26 10.48 -11.57
CA ALA A 61 -18.39 10.15 -10.69
C ALA A 61 -19.19 11.39 -10.25
N VAL A 62 -18.51 12.54 -10.10
CA VAL A 62 -19.16 13.82 -9.76
C VAL A 62 -20.00 14.36 -10.93
N VAL A 63 -19.50 14.27 -12.17
CA VAL A 63 -20.18 14.86 -13.35
C VAL A 63 -21.03 13.87 -14.15
N ALA A 64 -21.04 12.59 -13.80
CA ALA A 64 -21.73 11.54 -14.55
C ALA A 64 -23.22 11.85 -14.79
N LYS A 65 -23.90 12.43 -13.80
CA LYS A 65 -25.32 12.82 -13.90
C LYS A 65 -25.57 13.98 -14.86
N SER A 66 -24.63 14.91 -15.02
CA SER A 66 -24.78 16.07 -15.91
C SER A 66 -24.41 15.76 -17.37
N VAL A 67 -23.48 14.83 -17.59
CA VAL A 67 -22.99 14.47 -18.94
C VAL A 67 -23.91 13.44 -19.62
N GLY A 68 -24.61 12.61 -18.86
CA GLY A 68 -25.58 11.64 -19.41
C GLY A 68 -24.92 10.41 -20.03
N TRP A 69 -25.48 9.88 -21.13
CA TRP A 69 -25.07 8.58 -21.71
C TRP A 69 -23.61 8.52 -22.17
N LEU A 70 -23.02 9.65 -22.58
CA LEU A 70 -21.62 9.70 -23.00
C LEU A 70 -20.66 9.34 -21.84
N ALA A 71 -20.94 9.83 -20.62
CA ALA A 71 -20.17 9.47 -19.44
C ALA A 71 -20.24 7.96 -19.14
N LEU A 72 -21.37 7.30 -19.45
CA LEU A 72 -21.47 5.84 -19.33
C LEU A 72 -20.59 5.09 -20.33
N VAL A 73 -20.43 5.59 -21.56
CA VAL A 73 -19.56 4.95 -22.54
C VAL A 73 -18.09 5.11 -22.16
N GLU A 74 -17.71 6.31 -21.73
CA GLU A 74 -16.35 6.62 -21.28
C GLU A 74 -15.91 5.73 -20.11
N ILE A 75 -16.80 5.53 -19.12
CA ILE A 75 -16.47 4.71 -17.95
C ILE A 75 -16.31 3.24 -18.30
N VAL A 76 -17.14 2.73 -19.21
CA VAL A 76 -17.06 1.34 -19.67
C VAL A 76 -15.73 1.10 -20.39
N ILE A 77 -15.33 2.01 -21.26
CA ILE A 77 -14.03 1.94 -21.95
C ILE A 77 -12.88 2.02 -20.94
N PHE A 78 -12.96 2.94 -19.97
CA PHE A 78 -11.94 3.09 -18.94
C PHE A 78 -11.78 1.80 -18.11
N PHE A 79 -12.87 1.25 -17.58
CA PHE A 79 -12.83 -0.03 -16.84
C PHE A 79 -12.31 -1.19 -17.70
N PHE A 80 -12.62 -1.21 -19.00
CA PHE A 80 -12.11 -2.24 -19.90
C PHE A 80 -10.58 -2.19 -20.03
N ILE A 81 -10.01 -0.99 -20.14
CA ILE A 81 -8.56 -0.79 -20.17
C ILE A 81 -7.91 -1.25 -18.85
N LEU A 82 -8.49 -0.86 -17.70
CA LEU A 82 -8.03 -1.32 -16.38
C LEU A 82 -8.04 -2.84 -16.27
N PHE A 83 -9.12 -3.47 -16.71
CA PHE A 83 -9.30 -4.91 -16.65
C PHE A 83 -8.25 -5.64 -17.50
N ILE A 84 -7.91 -5.12 -18.67
CA ILE A 84 -6.82 -5.67 -19.50
C ILE A 84 -5.46 -5.53 -18.79
N GLY A 85 -5.17 -4.36 -18.20
CA GLY A 85 -3.95 -4.12 -17.44
C GLY A 85 -3.80 -5.10 -16.27
N PHE A 86 -4.90 -5.32 -15.54
CA PHE A 86 -4.98 -6.31 -14.47
C PHE A 86 -4.71 -7.73 -14.97
N LEU A 87 -5.40 -8.16 -16.04
CA LEU A 87 -5.22 -9.49 -16.62
C LEU A 87 -3.78 -9.73 -17.09
N TYR A 88 -3.14 -8.70 -17.65
CA TYR A 88 -1.74 -8.76 -18.06
C TYR A 88 -0.81 -8.95 -16.85
N ALA A 89 -0.98 -8.15 -15.79
CA ALA A 89 -0.20 -8.27 -14.57
C ALA A 89 -0.38 -9.66 -13.91
N HIS A 90 -1.61 -10.18 -13.92
CA HIS A 90 -1.94 -11.52 -13.43
C HIS A 90 -1.25 -12.61 -14.26
N LYS A 91 -1.32 -12.53 -15.59
CA LYS A 91 -0.63 -13.49 -16.48
C LYS A 91 0.88 -13.48 -16.32
N LYS A 92 1.48 -12.31 -16.04
CA LYS A 92 2.93 -12.21 -15.75
C LYS A 92 3.34 -12.72 -14.37
N GLY A 93 2.38 -13.15 -13.54
CA GLY A 93 2.68 -13.62 -12.19
C GLY A 93 3.18 -12.50 -11.27
N ALA A 94 2.94 -11.23 -11.62
CA ALA A 94 3.34 -10.10 -10.77
C ALA A 94 2.57 -10.07 -9.43
N LEU A 95 1.41 -10.73 -9.38
CA LEU A 95 0.59 -10.94 -8.20
C LEU A 95 0.90 -12.26 -7.47
N LYS A 96 1.89 -13.04 -7.93
CA LYS A 96 2.23 -14.31 -7.30
C LYS A 96 3.19 -14.05 -6.15
N TRP A 97 2.70 -14.28 -4.93
CA TRP A 97 3.52 -14.20 -3.73
C TRP A 97 4.02 -15.60 -3.37
N MET A 98 5.11 -16.01 -4.04
CA MET A 98 5.70 -17.36 -4.02
C MET A 98 4.88 -18.45 -4.71
#